data_AF-A0A3D2YZA2-F1
#
_entry.id   AF-A0A3D2YZA2-F1
#
_cell.length_a   1.000
_cell.length_b   1.000
_cell.length_c   1.000
_cell.angle_alpha   90.00
_cell.angle_beta   90.00
_cell.angle_gamma   90.00
#
_symmetry.space_group_name_H-M   'P 1'
#
loop_
_entity.id
_entity.type
_entity.pdbx_description
1 polymer ?
#
loop_
_entity_poly.entity_id
_entity_poly.type
_entity_poly.pdbx_seq_one_letter_code
_entity_poly.pdbx_strand_id
1 'polypeptide(L)'
;MRSRSGNELTSELAYLNSSGVEVTERRYNKLIPSFRGGVDTLISVGSDWSPWSNPYNSSGALCESPSPRRYAELDVRLISDSPEAAASLDWVSLQIEDAIAEGAVSEIYPVQVAPGVEREFSFFVRAPVTARGFDAIDVEASTPMNFTLARRNGAALAVTPEPIDRGFRIQFSDRVQSNELVELSFSASLYLPSTRFEAYLVDRDLGQGVRQQVEAGDATAEVSSSTDVVRFPVTQGMLVNLTISPSAMTPNGDGFNDRLVVTADIVNLVAQRPIRLQVFDLAGRTVWEATQRRGTGPYSIEWDGPRASGYTRAARQLRGANRSRGGRCHQELCVGVGHPLLIGRHCHTSGATPKRRATPDPPGWPPRARIGPTNTDAPRGERVCRQV
;
A
#
# COMPACT_ATOMS: atom_id res chain seq x y z
N MET A 1 -18.12 -3.22 13.65
CA MET A 1 -17.65 -2.58 14.90
C MET A 1 -16.18 -2.24 14.73
N ARG A 2 -15.67 -1.19 15.38
CA ARG A 2 -14.23 -0.82 15.36
C ARG A 2 -13.83 -0.24 16.72
N SER A 3 -12.53 -0.19 17.03
CA SER A 3 -12.02 0.35 18.30
C SER A 3 -10.94 1.40 18.10
N ARG A 4 -10.72 2.20 19.14
CA ARG A 4 -9.50 3.01 19.34
C ARG A 4 -9.15 3.03 20.82
N SER A 5 -7.92 3.37 21.15
CA SER A 5 -7.43 3.35 22.53
C SER A 5 -6.47 4.49 22.81
N GLY A 6 -6.34 4.88 24.08
CA GLY A 6 -5.49 5.96 24.55
C GLY A 6 -5.37 6.01 26.07
N ASN A 7 -4.51 6.86 26.61
CA ASN A 7 -4.22 7.00 28.03
C ASN A 7 -4.78 8.28 28.64
N GLU A 8 -5.01 9.34 27.84
CA GLU A 8 -5.48 10.62 28.34
C GLU A 8 -6.95 10.87 27.99
N LEU A 9 -7.72 11.37 28.95
CA LEU A 9 -9.05 11.91 28.72
C LEU A 9 -9.04 13.38 29.13
N THR A 10 -9.62 14.22 28.28
CA THR A 10 -9.79 15.65 28.56
C THR A 10 -11.22 15.87 29.03
N SER A 11 -11.39 16.43 30.23
CA SER A 11 -12.69 16.84 30.73
C SER A 11 -12.95 18.31 30.37
N GLU A 12 -14.00 18.58 29.62
CA GLU A 12 -14.51 19.92 29.36
C GLU A 12 -15.86 20.10 30.06
N LEU A 13 -16.11 21.26 30.64
CA LEU A 13 -17.42 21.55 31.23
C LEU A 13 -18.37 22.04 30.14
N ALA A 14 -19.44 21.28 29.89
CA ALA A 14 -20.57 21.72 29.07
C ALA A 14 -21.60 22.42 29.95
N TYR A 15 -21.81 23.70 29.70
CA TYR A 15 -22.78 24.49 30.43
C TYR A 15 -24.11 24.48 29.67
N LEU A 16 -25.15 23.86 30.20
CA LEU A 16 -26.46 23.78 29.52
C LEU A 16 -27.39 24.88 30.02
N ASN A 17 -28.26 25.43 29.18
CA ASN A 17 -29.38 26.24 29.66
C ASN A 17 -30.54 25.35 30.17
N SER A 18 -31.58 25.95 30.74
CA SER A 18 -32.76 25.22 31.24
C SER A 18 -33.52 24.40 30.19
N SER A 19 -33.23 24.60 28.91
CA SER A 19 -33.78 23.82 27.79
C SER A 19 -32.84 22.72 27.29
N GLY A 20 -31.69 22.50 27.96
CA GLY A 20 -30.71 21.48 27.59
C GLY A 20 -29.79 21.85 26.43
N VAL A 21 -29.76 23.12 26.02
CA VAL A 21 -28.87 23.59 24.94
C VAL A 21 -27.55 24.09 25.53
N GLU A 22 -26.44 23.64 24.94
CA GLU A 22 -25.10 24.06 25.34
C GLU A 22 -24.85 25.56 25.09
N VAL A 23 -24.27 26.22 26.08
CA VAL A 23 -23.88 27.62 26.07
C VAL A 23 -22.45 27.75 26.62
N THR A 24 -21.76 28.83 26.28
CA THR A 24 -20.44 29.11 26.87
C THR A 24 -20.56 29.40 28.37
N GLU A 25 -19.53 29.08 29.15
CA GLU A 25 -19.46 29.39 30.59
C GLU A 25 -19.82 30.86 30.88
N ARG A 26 -19.26 31.78 30.10
CA ARG A 26 -19.52 33.22 30.24
C ARG A 26 -20.99 33.57 30.05
N ARG A 27 -21.69 32.88 29.14
CA ARG A 27 -23.12 33.07 28.91
C ARG A 27 -23.93 32.42 30.02
N TYR A 28 -23.56 31.22 30.44
CA TYR A 28 -24.20 30.51 31.56
C TYR A 28 -24.19 31.33 32.85
N ASN A 29 -23.05 31.93 33.20
CA ASN A 29 -22.89 32.78 34.38
C ASN A 29 -23.73 34.07 34.33
N LYS A 30 -24.18 34.49 33.14
CA LYS A 30 -25.09 35.63 32.96
C LYS A 30 -26.56 35.24 32.93
N LEU A 31 -26.89 33.95 32.85
CA LEU A 31 -28.27 33.49 32.95
C LEU A 31 -28.78 33.71 34.38
N ILE A 32 -30.05 34.15 34.49
CA ILE A 32 -30.76 34.11 35.76
C ILE A 32 -30.83 32.67 36.28
N PRO A 33 -30.81 32.44 37.61
CA PRO A 33 -30.67 31.09 38.17
C PRO A 33 -31.68 30.07 37.63
N SER A 34 -32.94 30.48 37.39
CA SER A 34 -33.99 29.60 36.85
C SER A 34 -33.77 29.17 35.38
N PHE A 35 -32.89 29.84 34.64
CA PHE A 35 -32.57 29.54 33.24
C PHE A 35 -31.24 28.79 33.08
N ARG A 36 -30.53 28.53 34.18
CA ARG A 36 -29.33 27.69 34.18
C ARG A 36 -29.78 26.22 34.19
N GLY A 37 -29.29 25.46 33.23
CA GLY A 37 -29.39 24.00 33.24
C GLY A 37 -28.23 23.37 34.02
N GLY A 38 -28.06 22.07 33.87
CA GLY A 38 -26.90 21.38 34.44
C GLY A 38 -25.58 21.86 33.84
N VAL A 39 -24.52 21.84 34.64
CA VAL A 39 -23.16 21.81 34.11
C VAL A 39 -22.77 20.34 34.03
N ASP A 40 -22.51 19.86 32.82
CA ASP A 40 -22.11 18.49 32.55
C ASP A 40 -20.61 18.44 32.28
N THR A 41 -19.99 17.29 32.50
CA THR A 41 -18.57 17.06 32.17
C THR A 41 -18.51 16.25 30.88
N LEU A 42 -18.20 16.91 29.76
CA LEU A 42 -17.89 16.23 28.51
C LEU A 42 -16.49 15.64 28.62
N ILE A 43 -16.41 14.33 28.53
CA ILE A 43 -15.13 13.63 28.41
C ILE A 43 -14.82 13.50 26.91
N SER A 44 -13.76 14.18 26.48
CA SER A 44 -13.20 14.06 25.14
C SER A 44 -11.90 13.24 25.18
N VAL A 45 -11.58 12.59 24.07
CA VAL A 45 -10.33 11.84 23.94
C VAL A 45 -9.12 12.79 23.90
N GLY A 46 -8.03 12.39 24.56
CA GLY A 46 -6.76 13.09 24.53
C GLY A 46 -6.01 12.98 23.20
N SER A 47 -4.85 13.62 23.13
CA SER A 47 -4.03 13.66 21.89
C SER A 47 -3.29 12.36 21.59
N ASP A 48 -3.17 11.48 22.58
CA ASP A 48 -2.43 10.22 22.51
C ASP A 48 -3.28 9.03 22.02
N TRP A 49 -4.53 9.29 21.63
CA TRP A 49 -5.43 8.27 21.15
C TRP A 49 -5.08 7.80 19.74
N SER A 50 -5.20 6.49 19.53
CA SER A 50 -5.04 5.89 18.21
C SER A 50 -6.13 6.35 17.24
N PRO A 51 -5.87 6.31 15.92
CA PRO A 51 -6.93 6.25 14.94
C PRO A 51 -7.88 5.07 15.20
N TRP A 52 -9.05 5.11 14.58
CA TRP A 52 -9.94 3.96 14.55
C TRP A 52 -9.30 2.77 13.81
N SER A 53 -9.45 1.58 14.39
CA SER A 53 -9.07 0.30 13.79
C SER A 53 -9.85 0.00 12.51
N ASN A 54 -9.45 -1.08 11.82
CA ASN A 54 -10.33 -1.65 10.80
C ASN A 54 -11.59 -2.23 11.45
N PRO A 55 -12.66 -2.44 10.66
CA PRO A 55 -13.85 -3.09 11.16
C PRO A 55 -13.60 -4.55 11.54
N TYR A 56 -13.98 -4.91 12.76
CA TYR A 56 -14.12 -6.30 13.18
C TYR A 56 -15.27 -6.96 12.43
N ASN A 57 -14.96 -8.05 11.72
CA ASN A 57 -15.91 -8.76 10.85
C ASN A 57 -16.46 -10.06 11.49
N SER A 58 -15.92 -10.48 12.63
CA SER A 58 -16.34 -11.68 13.37
C SER A 58 -16.18 -11.48 14.87
N SER A 59 -17.00 -12.20 15.65
CA SER A 59 -16.82 -12.29 17.11
C SER A 59 -15.51 -13.02 17.44
N GLY A 60 -14.86 -12.66 18.55
CA GLY A 60 -13.58 -13.22 18.98
C GLY A 60 -12.35 -12.69 18.22
N ALA A 61 -12.51 -11.66 17.39
CA ALA A 61 -11.37 -11.00 16.74
C ALA A 61 -10.45 -10.36 17.80
N LEU A 62 -9.14 -10.45 17.58
CA LEU A 62 -8.15 -9.75 18.40
C LEU A 62 -8.32 -8.23 18.26
N CYS A 63 -8.09 -7.49 19.35
CA CYS A 63 -8.12 -6.04 19.29
C CYS A 63 -7.00 -5.51 18.38
N GLU A 64 -7.38 -4.67 17.42
CA GLU A 64 -6.45 -4.04 16.46
C GLU A 64 -5.95 -2.67 16.94
N SER A 65 -6.58 -2.10 17.98
CA SER A 65 -6.12 -0.86 18.60
C SER A 65 -4.93 -1.11 19.53
N PRO A 66 -3.96 -0.18 19.61
CA PRO A 66 -2.76 -0.36 20.44
C PRO A 66 -3.07 -0.71 21.90
N SER A 67 -2.25 -1.57 22.48
CA SER A 67 -2.37 -2.03 23.87
C SER A 67 -0.98 -2.24 24.51
N PRO A 68 -0.84 -2.07 25.84
CA PRO A 68 -1.87 -1.65 26.79
C PRO A 68 -2.18 -0.16 26.70
N ARG A 69 -3.43 0.20 26.96
CA ARG A 69 -3.89 1.60 27.08
C ARG A 69 -4.91 1.69 28.19
N ARG A 70 -4.96 2.83 28.88
CA ARG A 70 -5.86 3.03 30.03
C ARG A 70 -7.33 3.04 29.63
N TYR A 71 -7.63 3.53 28.44
CA TYR A 71 -8.98 3.69 27.92
C TYR A 71 -9.10 3.09 26.52
N ALA A 72 -10.28 2.58 26.22
CA ALA A 72 -10.68 2.13 24.90
C ALA A 72 -12.07 2.66 24.57
N GLU A 73 -12.30 2.97 23.31
CA GLU A 73 -13.60 3.39 22.79
C GLU A 73 -13.99 2.48 21.63
N LEU A 74 -15.28 2.16 21.57
CA LEU A 74 -15.86 1.25 20.59
C LEU A 74 -16.91 1.99 19.76
N ASP A 75 -16.77 1.94 18.44
CA ASP A 75 -17.77 2.44 17.51
C ASP A 75 -18.53 1.26 16.88
N VAL A 76 -19.82 1.22 17.18
CA VAL A 76 -20.75 0.20 16.70
C VAL A 76 -21.81 0.85 15.84
N ARG A 77 -21.81 0.50 14.55
CA ARG A 77 -22.86 0.89 13.61
C ARG A 77 -23.88 -0.24 13.49
N LEU A 78 -25.11 0.04 13.91
CA LEU A 78 -26.27 -0.86 13.74
C LEU A 78 -26.97 -0.51 12.43
N ILE A 79 -27.03 -1.47 11.50
CA ILE A 79 -27.62 -1.31 10.17
C ILE A 79 -28.70 -2.37 9.99
N SER A 80 -29.87 -1.96 9.53
CA SER A 80 -30.95 -2.86 9.12
C SER A 80 -31.29 -2.60 7.65
N ASP A 81 -31.34 -3.67 6.86
CA ASP A 81 -31.81 -3.62 5.47
C ASP A 81 -33.35 -3.74 5.37
N SER A 82 -34.02 -3.97 6.50
CA SER A 82 -35.48 -4.06 6.58
C SER A 82 -36.08 -2.82 7.24
N PRO A 83 -37.02 -2.12 6.58
CA PRO A 83 -37.76 -1.02 7.21
C PRO A 83 -38.60 -1.43 8.43
N GLU A 84 -38.92 -2.73 8.54
CA GLU A 84 -39.79 -3.28 9.59
C GLU A 84 -39.01 -3.89 10.77
N ALA A 85 -37.68 -3.98 10.67
CA ALA A 85 -36.83 -4.53 11.72
C ALA A 85 -35.79 -3.50 12.18
N ALA A 86 -35.74 -3.23 13.48
CA ALA A 86 -34.65 -2.48 14.07
C ALA A 86 -33.42 -3.37 14.24
N ALA A 87 -32.24 -2.86 13.91
CA ALA A 87 -31.00 -3.54 14.26
C ALA A 87 -30.79 -3.48 15.78
N SER A 88 -30.58 -4.63 16.42
CA SER A 88 -30.31 -4.74 17.85
C SER A 88 -28.90 -5.26 18.12
N LEU A 89 -28.38 -4.94 19.30
CA LEU A 89 -27.12 -5.44 19.83
C LEU A 89 -27.39 -5.92 21.24
N ASP A 90 -27.24 -7.22 21.48
CA ASP A 90 -27.55 -7.81 22.78
C ASP A 90 -26.44 -7.53 23.79
N TRP A 91 -25.19 -7.80 23.41
CA TRP A 91 -24.03 -7.61 24.28
C TRP A 91 -22.75 -7.35 23.47
N VAL A 92 -21.79 -6.73 24.15
CA VAL A 92 -20.40 -6.60 23.72
C VAL A 92 -19.53 -7.04 24.89
N SER A 93 -18.55 -7.89 24.63
CA SER A 93 -17.57 -8.33 25.63
C SER A 93 -16.18 -7.95 25.16
N LEU A 94 -15.40 -7.36 26.06
CA LEU A 94 -13.99 -7.12 25.87
C LEU A 94 -13.24 -8.01 26.86
N GLN A 95 -12.40 -8.90 26.33
CA GLN A 95 -11.51 -9.73 27.15
C GLN A 95 -10.20 -8.96 27.33
N ILE A 96 -9.80 -8.78 28.59
CA ILE A 96 -8.60 -8.05 28.97
C ILE A 96 -7.70 -9.02 29.71
N GLU A 97 -6.46 -9.12 29.25
CA GLU A 97 -5.42 -9.96 29.82
C GLU A 97 -4.31 -9.07 30.39
N ASP A 98 -3.45 -9.64 31.23
CA ASP A 98 -2.30 -8.92 31.76
C ASP A 98 -1.37 -8.48 30.63
N ALA A 99 -0.90 -7.23 30.71
CA ALA A 99 0.05 -6.70 29.75
C ALA A 99 1.40 -7.41 29.89
N ILE A 100 1.97 -7.82 28.76
CA ILE A 100 3.31 -8.42 28.70
C ILE A 100 4.36 -7.36 29.07
N ALA A 101 4.16 -6.14 28.58
CA ALA A 101 5.00 -4.97 28.84
C ALA A 101 4.16 -3.70 29.03
N GLU A 102 4.65 -2.74 29.81
CA GLU A 102 4.00 -1.41 29.90
C GLU A 102 3.99 -0.70 28.54
N GLY A 103 4.99 -0.99 27.72
CA GLY A 103 5.11 -0.58 26.33
C GLY A 103 6.27 -1.31 25.67
N ALA A 104 6.24 -1.40 24.36
CA ALA A 104 7.31 -1.99 23.56
C ALA A 104 7.49 -1.19 22.27
N VAL A 105 8.73 -1.00 21.87
CA VAL A 105 9.09 -0.25 20.68
C VAL A 105 9.85 -1.11 19.69
N SER A 106 9.64 -0.83 18.40
CA SER A 106 10.39 -1.42 17.30
C SER A 106 10.80 -0.41 16.26
N GLU A 107 11.88 -0.74 15.56
CA GLU A 107 12.33 -0.02 14.38
C GLU A 107 12.99 -0.97 13.37
N ILE A 108 13.01 -0.55 12.11
CA ILE A 108 13.57 -1.30 11.00
C ILE A 108 14.65 -0.51 10.27
N TYR A 109 15.70 -1.21 9.86
CA TYR A 109 16.73 -0.68 8.99
C TYR A 109 17.04 -1.66 7.85
N PRO A 110 17.26 -1.20 6.60
CA PRO A 110 17.12 0.18 6.13
C PRO A 110 15.65 0.62 5.93
N VAL A 111 15.38 1.91 6.13
CA VAL A 111 14.03 2.51 5.95
C VAL A 111 13.72 2.90 4.49
N GLN A 112 14.72 2.86 3.61
CA GLN A 112 14.56 3.15 2.18
C GLN A 112 15.27 2.11 1.32
N VAL A 113 14.54 1.55 0.34
CA VAL A 113 15.08 0.51 -0.57
C VAL A 113 14.63 0.72 -2.02
N ALA A 114 15.21 -0.04 -2.94
CA ALA A 114 14.69 -0.15 -4.30
C ALA A 114 13.54 -1.18 -4.35
N PRO A 115 12.48 -0.94 -5.15
CA PRO A 115 11.38 -1.89 -5.28
C PRO A 115 11.79 -3.14 -6.07
N GLY A 116 11.20 -4.29 -5.72
CA GLY A 116 11.37 -5.58 -6.40
C GLY A 116 12.73 -6.27 -6.16
N VAL A 117 13.70 -5.56 -5.60
CA VAL A 117 15.02 -6.10 -5.28
C VAL A 117 15.01 -6.68 -3.87
N GLU A 118 15.45 -7.92 -3.73
CA GLU A 118 15.61 -8.55 -2.42
C GLU A 118 16.63 -7.79 -1.58
N ARG A 119 16.27 -7.49 -0.34
CA ARG A 119 17.10 -6.74 0.60
C ARG A 119 17.03 -7.38 1.98
N GLU A 120 18.16 -7.39 2.68
CA GLU A 120 18.24 -7.75 4.10
C GLU A 120 17.82 -6.57 4.98
N PHE A 121 17.04 -6.87 6.01
CA PHE A 121 16.56 -5.93 7.02
C PHE A 121 16.98 -6.40 8.41
N SER A 122 17.35 -5.46 9.27
CA SER A 122 17.44 -5.65 10.72
C SER A 122 16.22 -5.00 11.36
N PHE A 123 15.48 -5.79 12.12
CA PHE A 123 14.30 -5.36 12.85
C PHE A 123 14.55 -5.47 14.35
N PHE A 124 14.50 -4.35 15.04
CA PHE A 124 14.85 -4.22 16.44
C PHE A 124 13.58 -4.15 17.28
N VAL A 125 13.54 -4.88 18.38
CA VAL A 125 12.44 -4.88 19.34
C VAL A 125 13.00 -4.70 20.74
N ARG A 126 12.43 -3.77 21.50
CA ARG A 126 12.80 -3.52 22.90
C ARG A 126 11.57 -3.20 23.72
N ALA A 127 11.44 -3.86 24.87
CA ALA A 127 10.42 -3.55 25.88
C ALA A 127 11.11 -2.99 27.13
N PRO A 128 11.00 -1.68 27.43
CA PRO A 128 11.69 -1.09 28.58
C PRO A 128 11.32 -1.72 29.92
N VAL A 129 10.02 -1.99 30.12
CA VAL A 129 9.48 -2.60 31.34
C VAL A 129 8.53 -3.73 30.95
N THR A 130 8.87 -4.94 31.37
CA THR A 130 8.05 -6.14 31.22
C THR A 130 7.55 -6.61 32.58
N ALA A 131 6.36 -7.20 32.65
CA ALA A 131 5.84 -7.74 33.90
C ALA A 131 6.68 -8.95 34.39
N ARG A 132 6.99 -9.86 33.45
CA ARG A 132 7.74 -11.10 33.71
C ARG A 132 8.61 -11.55 32.53
N GLY A 133 8.80 -10.66 31.55
CA GLY A 133 9.38 -10.98 30.25
C GLY A 133 8.43 -11.73 29.31
N PHE A 134 8.86 -11.94 28.07
CA PHE A 134 8.11 -12.63 27.02
C PHE A 134 8.99 -13.69 26.37
N ASP A 135 8.39 -14.66 25.68
CA ASP A 135 9.14 -15.79 25.13
C ASP A 135 8.98 -15.99 23.63
N ALA A 136 8.16 -15.18 22.96
CA ALA A 136 8.13 -15.14 21.52
C ALA A 136 7.87 -13.73 20.97
N ILE A 137 8.32 -13.52 19.73
CA ILE A 137 7.98 -12.35 18.92
C ILE A 137 7.39 -12.85 17.60
N ASP A 138 6.20 -12.35 17.26
CA ASP A 138 5.62 -12.45 15.93
C ASP A 138 6.02 -11.23 15.11
N VAL A 139 6.42 -11.43 13.85
CA VAL A 139 6.65 -10.36 12.88
C VAL A 139 5.74 -10.60 11.68
N GLU A 140 4.96 -9.57 11.33
CA GLU A 140 3.99 -9.61 10.22
C GLU A 140 4.25 -8.48 9.21
N ALA A 141 4.06 -8.78 7.92
CA ALA A 141 4.17 -7.80 6.83
C ALA A 141 3.19 -8.08 5.69
N SER A 142 3.13 -7.19 4.69
CA SER A 142 2.39 -7.41 3.43
C SER A 142 3.22 -8.08 2.34
N THR A 143 4.44 -8.50 2.68
CA THR A 143 5.39 -9.17 1.79
C THR A 143 5.97 -10.41 2.47
N PRO A 144 6.32 -11.48 1.73
CA PRO A 144 7.05 -12.60 2.29
C PRO A 144 8.41 -12.16 2.88
N MET A 145 8.82 -12.83 3.96
CA MET A 145 10.09 -12.59 4.65
C MET A 145 10.83 -13.91 4.82
N ASN A 146 12.13 -13.91 4.53
CA ASN A 146 13.00 -15.06 4.77
C ASN A 146 13.87 -14.76 6.00
N PHE A 147 13.50 -15.32 7.14
CA PHE A 147 14.27 -15.18 8.38
C PHE A 147 15.70 -15.71 8.23
N THR A 148 16.67 -14.98 8.80
CA THR A 148 18.09 -15.30 8.70
C THR A 148 18.73 -15.50 10.08
N LEU A 149 18.54 -14.56 11.01
CA LEU A 149 19.22 -14.58 12.30
C LEU A 149 18.43 -13.83 13.37
N ALA A 150 18.52 -14.29 14.62
CA ALA A 150 18.12 -13.51 15.78
C ALA A 150 19.35 -13.23 16.66
N ARG A 151 19.43 -12.02 17.22
CA ARG A 151 20.39 -11.67 18.26
C ARG A 151 19.67 -11.11 19.48
N ARG A 152 20.24 -11.35 20.65
CA ARG A 152 19.85 -10.70 21.92
C ARG A 152 21.05 -9.99 22.49
N ASN A 153 20.94 -8.67 22.67
CA ASN A 153 22.04 -7.81 23.13
C ASN A 153 23.34 -8.05 22.32
N GLY A 154 23.20 -8.21 21.00
CA GLY A 154 24.31 -8.48 20.07
C GLY A 154 24.79 -9.94 20.00
N ALA A 155 24.35 -10.83 20.89
CA ALA A 155 24.71 -12.25 20.86
C ALA A 155 23.72 -13.06 20.01
N ALA A 156 24.23 -13.88 19.09
CA ALA A 156 23.39 -14.75 18.25
C ALA A 156 22.60 -15.76 19.07
N LEU A 157 21.33 -15.96 18.71
CA LEU A 157 20.44 -16.94 19.30
C LEU A 157 20.21 -18.12 18.35
N ALA A 158 20.22 -19.33 18.89
CA ALA A 158 19.82 -20.53 18.17
C ALA A 158 18.29 -20.66 18.21
N VAL A 159 17.62 -20.14 17.18
CA VAL A 159 16.17 -20.16 17.04
C VAL A 159 15.77 -20.70 15.67
N THR A 160 14.57 -21.26 15.59
CA THR A 160 13.96 -21.71 14.34
C THR A 160 12.70 -20.90 14.11
N PRO A 161 12.50 -20.27 12.92
CA PRO A 161 11.29 -19.53 12.64
C PRO A 161 10.10 -20.47 12.42
N GLU A 162 8.99 -20.17 13.08
CA GLU A 162 7.70 -20.81 12.84
C GLU A 162 6.88 -19.95 11.88
N PRO A 163 6.45 -20.43 10.70
CA PRO A 163 5.67 -19.63 9.77
C PRO A 163 4.27 -19.33 10.32
N ILE A 164 3.83 -18.08 10.17
CA ILE A 164 2.46 -17.63 10.44
C ILE A 164 1.85 -17.04 9.17
N ASP A 165 0.54 -16.74 9.17
CA ASP A 165 -0.21 -16.32 7.97
C ASP A 165 0.47 -15.17 7.19
N ARG A 166 1.04 -14.19 7.91
CA ARG A 166 1.64 -12.99 7.33
C ARG A 166 3.09 -12.74 7.73
N GLY A 167 3.82 -13.79 8.12
CA GLY A 167 5.23 -13.66 8.49
C GLY A 167 5.77 -14.85 9.26
N PHE A 168 6.46 -14.59 10.37
CA PHE A 168 7.05 -15.65 11.21
C PHE A 168 6.98 -15.32 12.70
N ARG A 169 7.00 -16.38 13.52
CA ARG A 169 7.19 -16.35 14.96
C ARG A 169 8.60 -16.83 15.30
N ILE A 170 9.27 -16.12 16.21
CA ILE A 170 10.51 -16.57 16.85
C ILE A 170 10.21 -16.93 18.30
N GLN A 171 10.30 -18.22 18.63
CA GLN A 171 10.21 -18.70 20.00
C GLN A 171 11.60 -18.74 20.64
N PHE A 172 11.73 -18.15 21.82
CA PHE A 172 12.93 -18.15 22.65
C PHE A 172 12.88 -19.27 23.71
N SER A 173 14.04 -19.85 24.01
CA SER A 173 14.17 -20.86 25.06
C SER A 173 13.91 -20.28 26.44
N ASP A 174 14.47 -19.10 26.70
CA ASP A 174 14.33 -18.33 27.92
C ASP A 174 13.58 -17.02 27.65
N ARG A 175 12.92 -16.49 28.68
CA ARG A 175 12.17 -15.23 28.58
C ARG A 175 13.12 -14.05 28.32
N VAL A 176 12.79 -13.26 27.31
CA VAL A 176 13.38 -11.93 27.08
C VAL A 176 12.91 -10.99 28.18
N GLN A 177 13.87 -10.37 28.86
CA GLN A 177 13.64 -9.52 30.03
C GLN A 177 13.52 -8.04 29.67
N SER A 178 13.14 -7.24 30.67
CA SER A 178 13.07 -5.77 30.56
C SER A 178 14.38 -5.19 30.00
N ASN A 179 14.22 -4.29 29.03
CA ASN A 179 15.27 -3.53 28.36
C ASN A 179 16.31 -4.37 27.56
N GLU A 180 16.10 -5.68 27.39
CA GLU A 180 16.88 -6.47 26.44
C GLU A 180 16.50 -6.08 25.01
N LEU A 181 17.53 -5.94 24.16
CA LEU A 181 17.37 -5.68 22.73
C LEU A 181 17.33 -7.00 21.97
N VAL A 182 16.26 -7.24 21.23
CA VAL A 182 16.18 -8.32 20.25
C VAL A 182 16.34 -7.74 18.85
N GLU A 183 17.28 -8.27 18.07
CA GLU A 183 17.43 -7.99 16.64
C GLU A 183 16.98 -9.23 15.87
N LEU A 184 16.10 -9.04 14.89
CA LEU A 184 15.64 -10.06 13.96
C LEU A 184 16.07 -9.65 12.54
N SER A 185 16.94 -10.44 11.91
CA SER A 185 17.43 -10.23 10.55
C SER A 185 16.67 -11.13 9.56
N PHE A 186 16.19 -10.56 8.45
CA PHE A 186 15.48 -11.29 7.41
C PHE A 186 15.64 -10.61 6.04
N SER A 187 15.45 -11.36 4.94
CA SER A 187 15.38 -10.79 3.59
C SER A 187 13.94 -10.65 3.10
N ALA A 188 13.66 -9.60 2.32
CA ALA A 188 12.37 -9.41 1.66
C ALA A 188 12.50 -8.56 0.38
N SER A 189 11.58 -8.75 -0.56
CA SER A 189 11.40 -7.88 -1.74
C SER A 189 10.15 -7.02 -1.54
N LEU A 190 10.28 -5.69 -1.68
CA LEU A 190 9.17 -4.77 -1.48
C LEU A 190 8.55 -4.32 -2.78
N TYR A 191 7.23 -4.32 -2.85
CA TYR A 191 6.50 -3.92 -4.06
C TYR A 191 5.36 -2.91 -3.79
N LEU A 192 5.05 -2.64 -2.51
CA LEU A 192 4.16 -1.57 -2.08
C LEU A 192 4.96 -0.46 -1.38
N PRO A 193 4.61 0.81 -1.60
CA PRO A 193 5.26 1.90 -0.90
C PRO A 193 4.76 1.90 0.54
N SER A 194 5.65 2.22 1.49
CA SER A 194 5.30 2.27 2.91
C SER A 194 4.85 0.91 3.46
N THR A 195 5.54 -0.17 3.10
CA THR A 195 5.33 -1.49 3.73
C THR A 195 5.72 -1.40 5.20
N ARG A 196 4.78 -1.76 6.07
CA ARG A 196 4.97 -1.83 7.52
C ARG A 196 5.34 -3.25 7.93
N PHE A 197 6.23 -3.36 8.91
CA PHE A 197 6.60 -4.58 9.60
C PHE A 197 6.11 -4.50 11.04
N GLU A 198 5.03 -5.20 11.35
CA GLU A 198 4.39 -5.16 12.66
C GLU A 198 5.00 -6.24 13.55
N ALA A 199 5.26 -5.92 14.81
CA ALA A 199 5.69 -6.91 15.80
C ALA A 199 4.65 -7.10 16.89
N TYR A 200 4.60 -8.31 17.43
CA TYR A 200 3.80 -8.62 18.61
C TYR A 200 4.64 -9.43 19.61
N LEU A 201 4.61 -9.02 20.87
CA LEU A 201 5.13 -9.82 21.97
C LEU A 201 4.15 -10.93 22.33
N VAL A 202 4.68 -12.11 22.61
CA VAL A 202 3.89 -13.29 22.97
C VAL A 202 4.51 -13.95 24.21
N ASP A 203 3.64 -14.44 25.10
CA ASP A 203 4.01 -15.14 26.31
C ASP A 203 3.20 -16.43 26.41
N ARG A 204 3.88 -17.58 26.52
CA ARG A 204 3.24 -18.91 26.52
C ARG A 204 2.32 -19.17 27.72
N ASP A 205 2.50 -18.49 28.85
CA ASP A 205 1.59 -18.68 30.00
C ASP A 205 0.41 -17.70 30.01
N LEU A 206 0.26 -16.86 28.97
CA LEU A 206 -0.98 -16.15 28.68
C LEU A 206 -1.89 -17.02 27.79
N GLY A 207 -3.17 -16.66 27.71
CA GLY A 207 -4.17 -17.38 26.92
C GLY A 207 -3.77 -17.53 25.44
N GLN A 208 -4.29 -18.55 24.77
CA GLN A 208 -4.01 -18.73 23.33
C GLN A 208 -4.48 -17.52 22.52
N GLY A 209 -3.59 -17.02 21.66
CA GLY A 209 -3.85 -15.84 20.83
C GLY A 209 -3.61 -14.51 21.53
N VAL A 210 -3.29 -14.50 22.83
CA VAL A 210 -2.92 -13.28 23.55
C VAL A 210 -1.55 -12.81 23.06
N ARG A 211 -1.53 -11.62 22.48
CA ARG A 211 -0.32 -10.97 21.97
C ARG A 211 -0.43 -9.47 22.19
N GLN A 212 0.70 -8.83 22.45
CA GLN A 212 0.76 -7.39 22.66
C GLN A 212 1.47 -6.72 21.49
N GLN A 213 0.85 -5.72 20.86
CA GLN A 213 1.44 -4.99 19.76
C GLN A 213 2.68 -4.20 20.21
N VAL A 214 3.71 -4.22 19.37
CA VAL A 214 4.90 -3.38 19.50
C VAL A 214 4.74 -2.15 18.60
N GLU A 215 5.01 -0.97 19.14
CA GLU A 215 4.82 0.30 18.44
C GLU A 215 6.11 0.78 17.78
N ALA A 216 6.00 1.60 16.73
CA ALA A 216 7.17 2.22 16.13
C ALA A 216 7.86 3.18 17.13
N GLY A 217 9.18 3.06 17.30
CA GLY A 217 9.96 3.93 18.17
C GLY A 217 11.46 3.67 18.12
N ASP A 218 12.24 4.48 18.82
CA ASP A 218 13.69 4.32 18.98
C ASP A 218 13.97 3.12 19.91
N ALA A 219 14.33 1.98 19.32
CA ALA A 219 14.62 0.74 20.02
C ALA A 219 16.12 0.51 20.19
N THR A 220 16.99 1.18 19.43
CA THR A 220 18.44 1.06 19.52
C THR A 220 19.16 2.30 18.99
N ALA A 221 20.25 2.67 19.66
CA ALA A 221 21.15 3.73 19.20
C ALA A 221 22.06 3.30 18.02
N GLU A 222 22.01 2.03 17.61
CA GLU A 222 22.86 1.48 16.54
C GLU A 222 22.43 1.92 15.13
N VAL A 223 21.17 2.30 14.97
CA VAL A 223 20.62 2.76 13.70
C VAL A 223 19.94 4.11 13.87
N SER A 224 20.02 4.94 12.84
CA SER A 224 19.31 6.23 12.82
C SER A 224 17.91 6.05 12.22
N SER A 225 17.10 5.18 12.83
CA SER A 225 15.68 5.00 12.53
C SER A 225 14.84 5.19 13.79
N SER A 226 13.52 5.18 13.62
CA SER A 226 12.52 5.20 14.70
C SER A 226 11.15 4.79 14.16
N THR A 227 11.17 3.93 13.14
CA THR A 227 10.00 3.54 12.38
C THR A 227 10.07 2.07 12.01
N ASP A 228 8.91 1.45 11.92
CA ASP A 228 8.65 0.10 11.44
C ASP A 228 8.22 0.07 9.94
N VAL A 229 8.30 1.22 9.25
CA VAL A 229 7.86 1.40 7.86
C VAL A 229 9.04 1.57 6.91
N VAL A 230 9.10 0.72 5.90
CA VAL A 230 10.05 0.84 4.79
C VAL A 230 9.41 1.47 3.58
N ARG A 231 10.11 2.45 2.99
CA ARG A 231 9.66 3.19 1.81
C ARG A 231 10.55 2.86 0.62
N PHE A 232 9.99 3.03 -0.57
CA PHE A 232 10.77 3.19 -1.77
C PHE A 232 10.22 4.38 -2.57
N PRO A 233 11.04 5.02 -3.42
CA PRO A 233 10.61 6.16 -4.21
C PRO A 233 9.41 5.78 -5.09
N VAL A 234 8.32 6.55 -5.02
CA VAL A 234 7.19 6.36 -5.93
C VAL A 234 7.64 6.81 -7.32
N THR A 235 8.11 5.88 -8.14
CA THR A 235 8.38 6.12 -9.55
C THR A 235 7.07 6.40 -10.29
N GLN A 236 7.09 7.23 -11.33
CA GLN A 236 5.88 7.55 -12.11
C GLN A 236 5.25 6.35 -12.85
N GLY A 237 5.92 5.19 -12.88
CA GLY A 237 5.44 3.93 -13.48
C GLY A 237 5.08 2.85 -12.45
N MET A 238 4.18 1.92 -12.82
CA MET A 238 3.83 0.74 -12.02
C MET A 238 4.68 -0.48 -12.36
N LEU A 239 5.55 -0.38 -13.38
CA LEU A 239 6.48 -1.44 -13.78
C LEU A 239 7.91 -0.98 -13.51
N VAL A 240 8.64 -1.77 -12.74
CA VAL A 240 10.08 -1.61 -12.48
C VAL A 240 10.81 -2.88 -12.88
N ASN A 241 12.14 -2.83 -12.96
CA ASN A 241 12.98 -3.99 -13.33
C ASN A 241 12.54 -4.68 -14.64
N LEU A 242 11.96 -3.91 -15.58
CA LEU A 242 11.48 -4.42 -16.86
C LEU A 242 12.65 -4.91 -17.71
N THR A 243 12.62 -6.20 -18.02
CA THR A 243 13.54 -6.84 -18.95
C THR A 243 12.76 -7.47 -20.09
N ILE A 244 13.19 -7.19 -21.31
CA ILE A 244 12.66 -7.79 -22.53
C ILE A 244 13.83 -8.51 -23.19
N SER A 245 13.74 -9.83 -23.27
CA SER A 245 14.81 -10.66 -23.82
C SER A 245 14.23 -11.73 -24.74
N PRO A 246 14.82 -11.97 -25.92
CA PRO A 246 15.92 -11.21 -26.51
C PRO A 246 15.46 -9.85 -27.06
N SER A 247 16.40 -8.95 -27.35
CA SER A 247 16.09 -7.68 -28.03
C SER A 247 15.65 -7.87 -29.48
N ALA A 248 16.03 -9.01 -30.08
CA ALA A 248 15.59 -9.43 -31.39
C ALA A 248 15.21 -10.91 -31.39
N MET A 249 14.04 -11.23 -31.96
CA MET A 249 13.53 -12.60 -32.06
C MET A 249 13.74 -13.16 -33.48
N THR A 250 14.11 -14.43 -33.57
CA THR A 250 14.17 -15.24 -34.79
C THR A 250 13.40 -16.55 -34.55
N PRO A 251 12.07 -16.58 -34.72
CA PRO A 251 11.26 -17.75 -34.37
C PRO A 251 11.33 -18.82 -35.49
N ASN A 252 12.52 -19.36 -35.74
CA ASN A 252 12.82 -20.35 -36.78
C ASN A 252 13.02 -21.78 -36.22
N GLY A 253 12.99 -21.95 -34.91
CA GLY A 253 13.09 -23.24 -34.22
C GLY A 253 14.51 -23.77 -34.10
N ASP A 254 15.53 -22.92 -34.23
CA ASP A 254 16.94 -23.30 -34.11
C ASP A 254 17.45 -23.28 -32.65
N GLY A 255 16.60 -22.92 -31.70
CA GLY A 255 16.88 -22.82 -30.28
C GLY A 255 17.44 -21.45 -29.86
N PHE A 256 17.71 -20.54 -30.80
CA PHE A 256 18.26 -19.22 -30.53
C PHE A 256 17.23 -18.12 -30.82
N ASN A 257 16.95 -17.30 -29.81
CA ASN A 257 16.03 -16.16 -29.91
C ASN A 257 14.64 -16.52 -30.45
N ASP A 258 14.20 -17.77 -30.25
CA ASP A 258 12.90 -18.26 -30.71
C ASP A 258 11.71 -17.71 -29.90
N ARG A 259 11.96 -17.26 -28.67
CA ARG A 259 10.95 -16.83 -27.71
C ARG A 259 11.29 -15.46 -27.14
N LEU A 260 10.28 -14.60 -27.05
CA LEU A 260 10.31 -13.33 -26.33
C LEU A 260 9.84 -13.59 -24.91
N VAL A 261 10.66 -13.21 -23.95
CA VAL A 261 10.38 -13.23 -22.52
C VAL A 261 10.36 -11.79 -22.02
N VAL A 262 9.24 -11.38 -21.46
CA VAL A 262 9.09 -10.08 -20.80
C VAL A 262 8.92 -10.32 -19.32
N THR A 263 9.85 -9.83 -18.52
CA THR A 263 9.79 -9.84 -17.05
C THR A 263 9.75 -8.43 -16.52
N ALA A 264 9.02 -8.19 -15.43
CA ALA A 264 8.98 -6.92 -14.72
C ALA A 264 8.49 -7.14 -13.30
N ASP A 265 8.64 -6.14 -12.43
CA ASP A 265 7.99 -6.09 -11.13
C ASP A 265 6.86 -5.07 -11.16
N ILE A 266 5.66 -5.49 -10.79
CA ILE A 266 4.49 -4.64 -10.66
C ILE A 266 4.48 -4.04 -9.26
N VAL A 267 4.52 -2.72 -9.17
CA VAL A 267 4.53 -1.96 -7.93
C VAL A 267 3.33 -1.04 -7.79
N ASN A 268 3.02 -0.61 -6.57
CA ASN A 268 1.96 0.34 -6.27
C ASN A 268 0.55 -0.13 -6.69
N LEU A 269 0.29 -1.45 -6.74
CA LEU A 269 -0.97 -2.02 -7.21
C LEU A 269 -1.78 -2.67 -6.08
N VAL A 270 -2.72 -1.92 -5.51
CA VAL A 270 -3.54 -2.33 -4.34
C VAL A 270 -4.54 -3.45 -4.67
N ALA A 271 -4.97 -3.56 -5.93
CA ALA A 271 -5.93 -4.57 -6.37
C ALA A 271 -5.58 -5.10 -7.74
N GLN A 272 -5.93 -6.35 -8.03
CA GLN A 272 -5.61 -6.95 -9.33
C GLN A 272 -6.17 -6.13 -10.49
N ARG A 273 -5.31 -5.80 -11.47
CA ARG A 273 -5.68 -5.09 -12.69
C ARG A 273 -5.33 -5.92 -13.93
N PRO A 274 -6.08 -5.77 -15.04
CA PRO A 274 -5.68 -6.34 -16.31
C PRO A 274 -4.44 -5.61 -16.84
N ILE A 275 -3.36 -6.34 -17.05
CA ILE A 275 -2.14 -5.91 -17.71
C ILE A 275 -2.17 -6.49 -19.12
N ARG A 276 -2.04 -5.61 -20.12
CA ARG A 276 -2.02 -5.98 -21.53
C ARG A 276 -0.61 -5.80 -22.08
N LEU A 277 -0.09 -6.88 -22.67
CA LEU A 277 1.07 -6.83 -23.54
C LEU A 277 0.59 -6.89 -25.00
N GLN A 278 1.07 -5.96 -25.82
CA GLN A 278 0.82 -5.95 -27.26
C GLN A 278 2.14 -5.89 -28.01
N VAL A 279 2.25 -6.75 -29.02
CA VAL A 279 3.37 -6.76 -29.96
C VAL A 279 2.88 -6.23 -31.29
N PHE A 280 3.64 -5.31 -31.89
CA PHE A 280 3.31 -4.63 -33.13
C PHE A 280 4.32 -4.94 -34.22
N ASP A 281 3.92 -5.03 -35.48
CA ASP A 281 4.87 -5.01 -36.62
C ASP A 281 5.41 -3.59 -36.91
N LEU A 282 6.33 -3.46 -37.88
CA LEU A 282 6.89 -2.16 -38.29
C LEU A 282 5.84 -1.20 -38.83
N ALA A 283 4.72 -1.72 -39.31
CA ALA A 283 3.59 -0.93 -39.77
C ALA A 283 2.68 -0.50 -38.60
N GLY A 284 3.02 -0.83 -37.35
CA GLY A 284 2.26 -0.51 -36.15
C GLY A 284 1.01 -1.37 -35.97
N ARG A 285 0.88 -2.50 -36.69
CA ARG A 285 -0.26 -3.42 -36.56
C ARG A 285 0.01 -4.42 -35.44
N THR A 286 -0.95 -4.63 -34.56
CA THR A 286 -0.85 -5.65 -33.51
C THR A 286 -0.77 -7.05 -34.14
N VAL A 287 0.35 -7.75 -33.91
CA VAL A 287 0.57 -9.12 -34.37
C VAL A 287 0.29 -10.16 -33.28
N TRP A 288 0.34 -9.73 -32.02
CA TRP A 288 0.01 -10.56 -30.87
C TRP A 288 -0.41 -9.70 -29.70
N GLU A 289 -1.34 -10.20 -28.90
CA GLU A 289 -1.74 -9.59 -27.64
C GLU A 289 -2.01 -10.65 -26.58
N ALA A 290 -1.74 -10.29 -25.35
CA ALA A 290 -2.14 -11.07 -24.19
C ALA A 290 -2.55 -10.13 -23.07
N THR A 291 -3.61 -10.50 -22.36
CA THR A 291 -4.06 -9.78 -21.17
C THR A 291 -4.07 -10.73 -19.98
N GLN A 292 -3.40 -10.35 -18.91
CA GLN A 292 -3.38 -11.09 -17.65
C GLN A 292 -3.85 -10.20 -16.51
N ARG A 293 -4.69 -10.72 -15.63
CA ARG A 293 -5.00 -10.03 -14.36
C ARG A 293 -3.88 -10.31 -13.37
N ARG A 294 -3.28 -9.25 -12.84
CA ARG A 294 -2.14 -9.32 -11.94
C ARG A 294 -2.27 -8.31 -10.81
N GLY A 295 -1.78 -8.68 -9.64
CA GLY A 295 -1.57 -7.78 -8.51
C GLY A 295 -0.14 -7.26 -8.50
N THR A 296 0.23 -6.66 -7.39
CA THR A 296 1.62 -6.30 -7.09
C THR A 296 2.52 -7.55 -7.01
N GLY A 297 3.78 -7.44 -7.41
CA GLY A 297 4.76 -8.53 -7.38
C GLY A 297 5.42 -8.81 -8.74
N PRO A 298 6.19 -9.91 -8.86
CA PRO A 298 6.88 -10.27 -10.08
C PRO A 298 5.88 -10.63 -11.20
N TYR A 299 6.21 -10.24 -12.42
CA TYR A 299 5.44 -10.44 -13.63
C TYR A 299 6.33 -11.07 -14.71
N SER A 300 5.81 -12.11 -15.36
CA SER A 300 6.44 -12.72 -16.52
C SER A 300 5.41 -13.09 -17.57
N ILE A 301 5.74 -12.85 -18.83
CA ILE A 301 4.96 -13.30 -19.98
C ILE A 301 5.87 -13.68 -21.14
N GLU A 302 5.48 -14.73 -21.85
CA GLU A 302 6.27 -15.33 -22.92
C GLU A 302 5.47 -15.35 -24.22
N TRP A 303 6.18 -15.19 -25.34
CA TRP A 303 5.62 -15.29 -26.69
C TRP A 303 6.61 -16.03 -27.61
N ASP A 304 6.17 -17.13 -28.22
CA ASP A 304 6.99 -17.97 -29.13
C ASP A 304 7.07 -17.40 -30.57
N GLY A 305 6.71 -16.13 -30.77
CA GLY A 305 6.62 -15.54 -32.11
C GLY A 305 5.39 -16.02 -32.90
N PRO A 306 5.18 -15.48 -34.10
CA PRO A 306 4.23 -16.05 -35.04
C PRO A 306 4.83 -17.37 -35.56
N ARG A 307 4.32 -18.52 -35.10
CA ARG A 307 4.77 -19.82 -35.60
C ARG A 307 4.78 -19.81 -37.12
N ALA A 308 5.91 -20.16 -37.73
CA ALA A 308 6.02 -20.46 -39.15
C ALA A 308 5.36 -21.82 -39.45
N SER A 309 4.07 -21.96 -39.14
CA SER A 309 3.23 -23.02 -39.69
C SER A 309 2.29 -22.37 -40.69
N GLY A 310 2.41 -22.77 -41.95
CA GLY A 310 1.81 -22.14 -43.12
C GLY A 310 0.38 -21.61 -42.93
N TYR A 311 0.14 -20.43 -43.51
CA TYR A 311 -1.16 -19.80 -43.75
C TYR A 311 -2.36 -20.60 -43.24
N THR A 312 -2.90 -20.21 -42.09
CA THR A 312 -4.33 -20.40 -41.85
C THR A 312 -4.89 -19.11 -41.27
N ARG A 313 -5.54 -18.32 -42.13
CA ARG A 313 -6.46 -17.27 -41.70
C ARG A 313 -7.56 -17.94 -40.88
N ALA A 314 -7.49 -17.89 -39.56
CA ALA A 314 -8.66 -18.06 -38.72
C ALA A 314 -9.39 -16.72 -38.64
N ALA A 315 -10.45 -16.61 -39.41
CA ALA A 315 -11.41 -15.53 -39.31
C ALA A 315 -12.21 -15.63 -37.98
N ARG A 316 -12.79 -14.48 -37.59
CA ARG A 316 -13.87 -14.25 -36.60
C ARG A 316 -13.45 -14.17 -35.12
N GLN A 317 -14.01 -13.27 -34.31
CA GLN A 317 -15.28 -12.54 -34.44
C GLN A 317 -15.24 -11.20 -33.67
N LEU A 318 -15.46 -10.10 -34.37
CA LEU A 318 -15.87 -8.83 -33.77
C LEU A 318 -17.21 -9.04 -33.08
N ARG A 319 -17.26 -8.86 -31.75
CA ARG A 319 -18.51 -8.52 -31.05
C ARG A 319 -18.41 -7.08 -30.61
N GLY A 320 -19.26 -6.24 -31.21
CA GLY A 320 -19.46 -4.88 -30.75
C GLY A 320 -20.00 -4.88 -29.33
N ALA A 321 -19.29 -4.21 -28.43
CA ALA A 321 -19.82 -3.78 -27.14
C ALA A 321 -19.79 -2.26 -27.13
N ASN A 322 -20.93 -1.67 -27.51
CA ASN A 322 -21.25 -0.28 -27.25
C ASN A 322 -21.43 -0.14 -25.73
N ARG A 323 -20.58 0.62 -25.01
CA ARG A 323 -20.95 1.27 -23.73
C ARG A 323 -19.92 2.27 -23.20
N SER A 324 -20.45 3.47 -22.99
CA SER A 324 -20.24 4.41 -21.87
C SER A 324 -18.84 4.92 -21.53
N ARG A 325 -18.73 6.26 -21.61
CA ARG A 325 -17.67 7.09 -21.03
C ARG A 325 -17.54 6.82 -19.53
N GLY A 326 -16.39 6.28 -19.14
CA GLY A 326 -15.87 6.27 -17.78
C GLY A 326 -14.36 6.18 -17.89
N GLY A 327 -13.63 7.20 -17.44
CA GLY A 327 -12.18 7.26 -17.51
C GLY A 327 -11.57 6.07 -16.77
N ARG A 328 -10.75 5.28 -17.47
CA ARG A 328 -9.94 4.20 -16.90
C ARG A 328 -8.48 4.50 -17.20
N CYS A 329 -7.64 4.60 -16.17
CA CYS A 329 -6.20 4.57 -16.33
C CYS A 329 -5.79 3.15 -16.74
N HIS A 330 -5.27 3.00 -17.96
CA HIS A 330 -4.62 1.80 -18.45
C HIS A 330 -3.14 2.14 -18.67
N GLN A 331 -2.21 1.29 -18.21
CA GLN A 331 -0.82 1.31 -18.67
C GLN A 331 -0.69 0.24 -19.76
N GLU A 332 -0.22 0.63 -20.93
CA GLU A 332 0.03 -0.25 -22.08
C GLU A 332 1.55 -0.37 -22.27
N LEU A 333 2.06 -1.60 -22.40
CA LEU A 333 3.45 -1.87 -22.77
C LEU A 333 3.50 -2.20 -24.27
N CYS A 334 4.21 -1.38 -25.05
CA CYS A 334 4.31 -1.51 -26.50
C CYS A 334 5.70 -2.01 -26.91
N VAL A 335 5.75 -3.09 -27.69
CA VAL A 335 6.99 -3.61 -28.31
C VAL A 335 6.81 -3.63 -29.84
N GLY A 336 7.67 -2.92 -30.58
CA GLY A 336 7.61 -2.82 -32.05
C GLY A 336 8.54 -3.81 -32.76
N VAL A 337 8.14 -4.34 -33.92
CA VAL A 337 8.81 -5.45 -34.62
C VAL A 337 9.28 -5.08 -36.03
N GLY A 338 10.60 -5.16 -36.34
CA GLY A 338 11.16 -5.42 -37.68
C GLY A 338 12.67 -5.56 -37.72
N HIS A 339 13.22 -6.12 -38.80
CA HIS A 339 14.67 -6.32 -38.98
C HIS A 339 15.42 -5.00 -39.29
N PRO A 340 16.54 -4.67 -38.61
CA PRO A 340 16.92 -5.01 -37.24
C PRO A 340 16.05 -4.24 -36.21
N LEU A 341 15.79 -4.89 -35.07
CA LEU A 341 14.81 -4.45 -34.07
C LEU A 341 15.35 -3.28 -33.24
N LEU A 342 14.73 -2.11 -33.39
CA LEU A 342 14.92 -0.94 -32.52
C LEU A 342 13.67 -0.76 -31.65
N ILE A 343 13.84 -0.80 -30.32
CA ILE A 343 12.76 -0.67 -29.34
C ILE A 343 12.76 0.76 -28.78
N GLY A 344 11.71 1.54 -29.08
CA GLY A 344 11.51 2.90 -28.56
C GLY A 344 10.39 2.98 -27.53
N ARG A 345 10.55 3.84 -26.51
CA ARG A 345 9.52 4.14 -25.50
C ARG A 345 8.63 5.29 -25.99
N HIS A 346 7.35 5.05 -26.30
CA HIS A 346 6.38 6.12 -26.51
C HIS A 346 5.04 5.83 -25.80
N CYS A 347 4.66 6.75 -24.90
CA CYS A 347 3.32 6.83 -24.30
C CYS A 347 2.53 7.95 -24.98
N HIS A 348 1.33 7.66 -25.49
CA HIS A 348 0.38 8.67 -25.97
C HIS A 348 -0.76 8.84 -24.95
N THR A 349 -1.00 10.06 -24.49
CA THR A 349 -2.20 10.45 -23.71
C THR A 349 -3.24 11.09 -24.65
N SER A 350 -4.43 10.49 -24.79
CA SER A 350 -5.54 11.09 -25.54
C SER A 350 -6.50 11.88 -24.63
N GLY A 351 -6.58 13.20 -24.78
CA GLY A 351 -7.61 14.05 -24.17
C GLY A 351 -8.77 14.33 -25.14
N ALA A 352 -10.01 14.32 -24.66
CA ALA A 352 -11.22 14.58 -25.44
C ALA A 352 -11.89 15.91 -25.01
N THR A 353 -12.22 16.78 -25.98
CA THR A 353 -13.06 17.99 -25.82
C THR A 353 -14.44 17.81 -26.49
N PRO A 354 -15.55 18.41 -25.99
CA PRO A 354 -16.87 18.27 -26.62
C PRO A 354 -17.22 19.41 -27.61
N LYS A 355 -18.01 19.06 -28.64
CA LYS A 355 -18.46 19.90 -29.79
C LYS A 355 -19.69 20.80 -29.48
N ARG A 356 -19.81 21.96 -30.16
CA ARG A 356 -21.05 22.74 -30.43
C ARG A 356 -21.25 22.98 -31.95
N ARG A 357 -22.52 23.23 -32.35
CA ARG A 357 -23.13 23.27 -33.72
C ARG A 357 -22.65 24.41 -34.68
N ALA A 358 -22.82 24.19 -36.00
CA ALA A 358 -22.55 25.04 -37.19
C ALA A 358 -23.75 25.97 -37.58
N THR A 359 -23.72 27.02 -38.43
CA THR A 359 -23.21 27.33 -39.83
C THR A 359 -23.33 28.87 -40.15
N PRO A 360 -22.99 29.51 -41.33
CA PRO A 360 -22.26 29.15 -42.60
C PRO A 360 -21.10 30.12 -43.09
N ASP A 361 -20.37 29.76 -44.19
CA ASP A 361 -19.12 30.35 -44.81
C ASP A 361 -19.33 31.47 -45.90
N PRO A 362 -18.36 32.00 -46.74
CA PRO A 362 -16.85 31.99 -46.87
C PRO A 362 -16.25 33.44 -47.15
N PRO A 363 -15.06 33.76 -47.77
CA PRO A 363 -13.87 32.99 -48.25
C PRO A 363 -12.45 33.56 -47.85
N GLY A 364 -11.36 32.80 -48.12
CA GLY A 364 -9.99 33.34 -48.32
C GLY A 364 -8.84 32.73 -47.48
N TRP A 365 -7.95 31.96 -48.11
CA TRP A 365 -6.64 31.47 -47.58
C TRP A 365 -5.57 32.59 -47.57
N PRO A 366 -4.37 32.44 -46.93
CA PRO A 366 -3.96 31.66 -45.76
C PRO A 366 -3.25 32.55 -44.68
N PRO A 367 -2.90 32.06 -43.47
CA PRO A 367 -1.93 32.75 -42.62
C PRO A 367 -0.66 31.95 -42.33
N ARG A 368 0.51 32.56 -42.58
CA ARG A 368 1.75 32.47 -41.77
C ARG A 368 1.99 33.90 -41.24
N ALA A 369 2.51 34.21 -40.05
CA ALA A 369 2.89 33.50 -38.83
C ALA A 369 3.14 34.58 -37.75
N ARG A 370 2.93 34.28 -36.45
CA ARG A 370 3.55 35.01 -35.31
C ARG A 370 3.75 34.04 -34.13
N ILE A 371 4.92 33.43 -34.07
CA ILE A 371 5.72 33.21 -32.85
C ILE A 371 6.98 34.07 -33.12
N GLY A 372 7.60 34.91 -32.27
CA GLY A 372 7.57 35.04 -30.80
C GLY A 372 6.27 35.60 -30.25
N PRO A 373 6.24 36.32 -29.13
CA PRO A 373 5.21 37.34 -29.07
C PRO A 373 5.56 38.36 -30.17
N THR A 374 5.05 38.02 -31.34
CA THR A 374 4.62 38.85 -32.42
C THR A 374 5.71 39.35 -33.44
N ASN A 375 5.52 39.02 -34.74
CA ASN A 375 6.30 39.35 -35.98
C ASN A 375 7.66 38.62 -36.16
N THR A 376 7.84 37.77 -37.20
CA THR A 376 8.61 37.94 -38.48
C THR A 376 10.11 38.27 -38.27
N ASP A 377 11.14 37.56 -38.79
CA ASP A 377 11.42 37.07 -40.15
C ASP A 377 12.55 35.98 -40.18
N ALA A 378 12.72 35.29 -41.32
CA ALA A 378 13.62 34.15 -41.67
C ALA A 378 15.14 34.55 -41.82
N PRO A 379 16.12 33.77 -42.41
CA PRO A 379 16.11 32.41 -43.01
C PRO A 379 17.40 31.50 -42.86
N ARG A 380 17.28 30.25 -43.38
CA ARG A 380 18.28 29.33 -44.02
C ARG A 380 19.56 28.86 -43.27
N GLY A 381 19.80 27.54 -43.28
CA GLY A 381 21.15 26.94 -43.23
C GLY A 381 21.25 25.55 -42.60
N GLU A 382 21.62 24.56 -43.42
CA GLU A 382 22.42 23.34 -43.19
C GLU A 382 22.53 22.60 -41.82
N ARG A 383 22.52 21.26 -41.97
CA ARG A 383 23.27 20.17 -41.28
C ARG A 383 23.75 20.39 -39.84
N VAL A 384 23.52 19.40 -38.97
CA VAL A 384 24.55 18.55 -38.31
C VAL A 384 23.90 17.64 -37.26
N CYS A 385 24.32 16.38 -37.25
CA CYS A 385 24.02 15.33 -36.25
C CYS A 385 24.55 15.69 -34.85
N ARG A 386 23.89 15.22 -33.78
CA ARG A 386 24.56 14.46 -32.70
C ARG A 386 23.60 13.80 -31.71
N GLN A 387 24.01 12.59 -31.31
CA GLN A 387 23.52 11.72 -30.24
C GLN A 387 23.32 12.41 -28.90
N VAL A 388 22.33 11.94 -28.12
CA VAL A 388 22.57 11.23 -26.85
C VAL A 388 21.64 10.03 -26.79
#